data_AF-N2AVE2-F1
#
_entry.id   AF-N2AVE2-F1
#
_cell.length_a   1.000
_cell.length_b   1.000
_cell.length_c   1.000
_cell.angle_alpha   90.00
_cell.angle_beta   90.00
_cell.angle_gamma   90.00
#
_symmetry.space_group_name_H-M   'P 1'
#
loop_
_entity.id
_entity.type
_entity.pdbx_description
1 polymer ?
#
loop_
_entity_poly.entity_id
_entity_poly.type
_entity_poly.pdbx_seq_one_letter_code
_entity_poly.pdbx_strand_id
1 'polypeptide(L)'
;MQIFVDADAVDYKLISICHKGDVVVSQDYGVAAMALGKGVYAIHQSGKWYTNENIDQMLMERHLNKKARRSSHTNHMKGPRKRTEDDDVRFAQSFEKLILMAKSKEGAQSGTI
;
A
#
# COMPACT_ATOMS: atom_id res chain seq x y z
N MET A 1 -19.32 26.68 -0.77
CA MET A 1 -19.26 25.55 -1.72
C MET A 1 -18.11 24.65 -1.28
N GLN A 2 -18.41 23.58 -0.55
CA GLN A 2 -17.40 22.64 -0.04
C GLN A 2 -17.18 21.58 -1.11
N ILE A 3 -16.01 21.57 -1.74
CA ILE A 3 -15.64 20.51 -2.69
C ILE A 3 -15.16 19.32 -1.84
N PHE A 4 -16.04 18.35 -1.59
CA PHE A 4 -15.62 17.02 -1.17
C PHE A 4 -15.12 16.31 -2.45
N VAL A 5 -13.83 16.38 -2.71
CA VAL A 5 -13.15 15.34 -3.49
C VAL A 5 -13.21 14.09 -2.62
N ASP A 6 -14.15 13.21 -2.92
CA ASP A 6 -14.26 11.93 -2.24
C ASP A 6 -13.00 11.12 -2.57
N ALA A 7 -12.05 11.09 -1.64
CA ALA A 7 -10.78 10.40 -1.82
C ALA A 7 -11.00 8.92 -2.19
N ASP A 8 -12.10 8.34 -1.69
CA ASP A 8 -12.50 6.97 -1.96
C ASP A 8 -12.84 6.76 -3.44
N ALA A 9 -13.38 7.77 -4.14
CA ALA A 9 -13.68 7.69 -5.56
C ALA A 9 -12.42 7.73 -6.44
N VAL A 10 -11.41 8.50 -6.04
CA VAL A 10 -10.11 8.56 -6.73
C VAL A 10 -9.36 7.25 -6.56
N ASP A 11 -9.33 6.73 -5.33
CA ASP A 11 -8.70 5.46 -4.99
C ASP A 11 -9.34 4.29 -5.74
N TYR A 12 -10.68 4.25 -5.78
CA TYR A 12 -11.40 3.24 -6.55
C TYR A 12 -11.09 3.35 -8.04
N LYS A 13 -11.05 4.58 -8.59
CA LYS A 13 -10.71 4.78 -10.00
C LYS A 13 -9.28 4.33 -10.31
N LEU A 14 -8.31 4.64 -9.46
CA LEU A 14 -6.93 4.19 -9.58
C LEU A 14 -6.85 2.66 -9.60
N ILE A 15 -7.48 1.99 -8.64
CA ILE A 15 -7.48 0.53 -8.61
C ILE A 15 -8.23 -0.05 -9.81
N SER A 16 -9.28 0.60 -10.31
CA SER A 16 -10.05 0.12 -11.46
C SER A 16 -9.22 -0.01 -12.73
N ILE A 17 -8.23 0.87 -12.95
CA ILE A 17 -7.36 0.85 -14.13
C ILE A 17 -6.17 -0.11 -14.01
N CYS A 18 -5.88 -0.63 -12.80
CA CYS A 18 -4.84 -1.62 -12.59
C CYS A 18 -5.27 -3.01 -13.08
N HIS A 19 -4.31 -3.76 -13.60
CA HIS A 19 -4.44 -5.14 -14.06
C HIS A 19 -3.60 -6.07 -13.20
N LYS A 20 -3.97 -7.36 -13.18
CA LYS A 20 -3.19 -8.39 -12.49
C LYS A 20 -1.74 -8.36 -12.99
N GLY A 21 -0.78 -8.33 -12.07
CA GLY A 21 0.65 -8.19 -12.39
C GLY A 21 1.19 -6.78 -12.19
N ASP A 22 0.33 -5.75 -12.23
CA ASP A 22 0.74 -4.37 -11.94
C ASP A 22 1.26 -4.23 -10.50
N VAL A 23 1.99 -3.12 -10.25
CA VAL A 23 2.53 -2.78 -8.94
C VAL A 23 1.99 -1.42 -8.50
N VAL A 24 1.37 -1.38 -7.33
CA VAL A 24 0.87 -0.17 -6.68
C VAL A 24 1.76 0.20 -5.49
N VAL A 25 2.18 1.47 -5.43
CA VAL A 25 2.89 2.02 -4.28
C VAL A 25 1.92 2.90 -3.49
N SER A 26 1.61 2.54 -2.23
CA SER A 26 0.65 3.30 -1.43
C SER A 26 0.94 3.28 0.08
N GLN A 27 0.64 4.39 0.75
CA GLN A 27 0.61 4.47 2.21
C GLN A 27 -0.77 4.15 2.79
N ASP A 28 -1.81 4.10 1.96
CA ASP A 28 -3.15 3.75 2.40
C ASP A 28 -3.35 2.23 2.34
N TYR A 29 -3.57 1.63 3.51
CA TYR A 29 -3.79 0.19 3.63
C TYR A 29 -5.10 -0.27 2.96
N GLY A 30 -6.11 0.59 2.86
CA GLY A 30 -7.35 0.29 2.12
C GLY A 30 -7.09 0.20 0.63
N VAL A 31 -6.34 1.14 0.05
CA VAL A 31 -5.92 1.08 -1.36
C VAL A 31 -5.07 -0.15 -1.62
N ALA A 32 -4.14 -0.48 -0.73
CA ALA A 32 -3.32 -1.68 -0.84
C ALA A 32 -4.18 -2.96 -0.78
N ALA A 33 -5.19 -3.02 0.09
CA ALA A 33 -6.12 -4.15 0.16
C ALA A 33 -6.94 -4.31 -1.14
N MET A 34 -7.42 -3.19 -1.70
CA MET A 34 -8.15 -3.20 -2.97
C MET A 34 -7.26 -3.67 -4.14
N ALA A 35 -5.98 -3.25 -4.17
CA ALA A 35 -5.00 -3.73 -5.14
C ALA A 35 -4.79 -5.26 -5.02
N LEU A 36 -4.52 -5.74 -3.81
CA LEU A 36 -4.31 -7.17 -3.55
C LEU A 36 -5.52 -8.02 -3.98
N GLY A 37 -6.75 -7.54 -3.74
CA GLY A 37 -7.98 -8.19 -4.18
C GLY A 37 -8.12 -8.35 -5.70
N LYS A 38 -7.43 -7.52 -6.49
CA LYS A 38 -7.36 -7.63 -7.96
C LYS A 38 -6.17 -8.46 -8.46
N GLY A 39 -5.36 -9.03 -7.56
CA GLY A 39 -4.11 -9.71 -7.92
C GLY A 39 -3.00 -8.75 -8.38
N VAL A 40 -3.11 -7.48 -7.99
CA VAL A 40 -2.09 -6.44 -8.17
C VAL A 40 -1.13 -6.51 -6.98
N TYR A 41 0.16 -6.34 -7.22
CA TYR A 41 1.14 -6.27 -6.13
C TYR A 41 1.09 -4.89 -5.47
N ALA A 42 1.29 -4.82 -4.16
CA ALA A 42 1.29 -3.55 -3.44
C ALA A 42 2.47 -3.42 -2.47
N ILE A 43 3.02 -2.22 -2.37
CA ILE A 43 4.17 -1.91 -1.50
C ILE A 43 4.02 -0.56 -0.80
N HIS A 44 4.43 -0.51 0.47
CA HIS A 44 4.52 0.72 1.24
C HIS A 44 5.78 1.50 0.89
N GLN A 45 5.74 2.83 0.98
CA GLN A 45 6.89 3.69 0.68
C GLN A 45 8.15 3.40 1.53
N SER A 46 8.01 2.70 2.65
CA SER A 46 9.15 2.27 3.49
C SER A 46 9.84 1.00 2.96
N GLY A 47 9.35 0.42 1.86
CA GLY A 47 9.81 -0.86 1.33
C GLY A 47 9.11 -2.10 1.92
N LYS A 48 8.09 -1.93 2.76
CA LYS A 48 7.30 -3.06 3.29
C LYS A 48 6.29 -3.53 2.25
N TRP A 49 6.30 -4.83 1.93
CA TRP A 49 5.34 -5.39 0.97
C TRP A 49 4.00 -5.64 1.65
N TYR A 50 2.92 -5.32 0.95
CA TYR A 50 1.59 -5.75 1.36
C TYR A 50 1.33 -7.13 0.77
N THR A 51 0.76 -8.00 1.58
CA THR A 51 0.37 -9.35 1.18
C THR A 51 -0.97 -9.68 1.81
N ASN A 52 -1.69 -10.66 1.27
CA ASN A 52 -2.99 -11.06 1.82
C ASN A 52 -2.89 -11.54 3.28
N GLU A 53 -1.71 -12.00 3.71
CA GLU A 53 -1.45 -12.46 5.06
C GLU A 53 -1.24 -11.31 6.06
N ASN A 54 -0.79 -10.14 5.60
CA ASN A 54 -0.44 -9.02 6.49
C ASN A 54 -1.42 -7.83 6.44
N ILE A 55 -2.20 -7.72 5.36
CA ILE A 55 -3.00 -6.53 5.11
C ILE A 55 -4.13 -6.33 6.14
N ASP A 56 -4.78 -7.42 6.56
CA ASP A 56 -5.85 -7.38 7.56
C ASP A 56 -5.36 -6.90 8.92
N GLN A 57 -4.19 -7.41 9.35
CA GLN A 57 -3.56 -6.95 10.58
C GLN A 57 -3.22 -5.45 10.50
N MET A 58 -2.67 -4.99 9.37
CA MET A 58 -2.31 -3.59 9.18
C MET A 58 -3.55 -2.67 9.19
N LEU A 59 -4.66 -3.11 8.58
CA LEU A 59 -5.94 -2.42 8.63
C LEU A 59 -6.49 -2.33 10.07
N MET A 60 -6.39 -3.42 10.82
CA MET A 60 -6.80 -3.46 12.23
C MET A 60 -5.94 -2.52 13.08
N GLU A 61 -4.62 -2.55 12.93
CA GLU A 61 -3.70 -1.63 13.61
C GLU A 61 -4.01 -0.16 13.29
N ARG A 62 -4.31 0.16 12.02
CA ARG A 62 -4.76 1.51 11.61
C ARG A 62 -6.02 1.92 12.36
N HIS A 63 -7.00 1.02 12.49
CA HIS A 63 -8.23 1.28 13.22
C HIS A 63 -7.97 1.56 14.70
N LEU A 64 -7.19 0.69 15.36
CA LEU A 64 -6.82 0.84 16.77
C LEU A 64 -6.07 2.15 17.03
N ASN A 65 -5.08 2.48 16.18
CA ASN A 65 -4.32 3.73 16.27
C ASN A 65 -5.20 4.97 16.07
N LYS A 66 -6.20 4.90 15.17
CA LYS A 66 -7.17 5.99 14.96
C LYS A 66 -8.07 6.15 16.19
N LYS A 67 -8.48 5.06 16.83
CA LYS A 67 -9.27 5.08 18.07
C LYS A 67 -8.46 5.67 19.23
N ALA A 68 -7.21 5.23 19.41
CA ALA A 68 -6.31 5.72 20.44
C ALA A 68 -6.02 7.24 20.31
N ARG A 69 -5.78 7.73 19.09
CA ARG A 69 -5.59 9.17 18.84
C ARG A 69 -6.82 10.02 19.18
N ARG A 70 -8.03 9.47 19.01
CA ARG A 70 -9.29 10.15 19.33
C ARG A 70 -9.58 10.17 20.84
N SER A 71 -9.11 9.18 21.59
CA SER A 71 -9.32 9.10 23.04
C SER A 71 -8.34 9.95 23.85
N SER A 72 -7.15 10.25 23.33
CA SER A 72 -6.25 11.23 23.95
C SER A 72 -6.80 12.66 23.85
N HIS A 73 -7.02 13.33 24.96
CA HIS A 73 -7.33 14.78 25.00
C HIS A 73 -6.08 15.70 24.90
N THR A 74 -4.87 15.15 24.95
CA THR A 74 -3.61 15.91 24.93
C THR A 74 -2.62 15.27 23.95
N ASN A 75 -2.67 15.67 22.67
CA ASN A 75 -1.86 15.02 21.62
C ASN A 75 -0.97 15.99 20.84
N HIS A 76 0.11 16.44 21.47
CA HIS A 76 1.33 16.79 20.73
C HIS A 76 2.09 15.50 20.36
N MET A 77 1.48 14.60 19.59
CA MET A 77 2.22 13.50 18.97
C MET A 77 2.98 14.07 17.77
N LYS A 78 4.32 14.02 17.82
CA LYS A 78 5.14 14.36 16.65
C LYS A 78 4.71 13.47 15.48
N GLY A 79 4.47 14.11 14.33
CA GLY A 79 4.13 13.40 13.10
C GLY A 79 5.23 12.43 12.67
N PRO A 80 5.00 11.66 11.60
CA PRO A 80 5.99 10.75 11.05
C PRO A 80 7.34 11.43 10.89
N ARG A 81 8.42 10.75 11.29
CA ARG A 81 9.79 11.24 11.13
C ARG A 81 10.03 11.58 9.65
N LYS A 82 10.80 12.64 9.39
CA LYS A 82 11.27 12.96 8.04
C LYS A 82 11.98 11.75 7.43
N ARG A 83 11.65 11.47 6.17
CA ARG A 83 12.28 10.42 5.36
C ARG A 83 13.78 10.66 5.23
N THR A 84 14.56 9.59 5.26
CA THR A 84 16.03 9.63 5.09
C THR A 84 16.49 8.88 3.85
N GLU A 85 17.72 9.13 3.41
CA GLU A 85 18.35 8.39 2.30
C GLU A 85 18.33 6.87 2.53
N ASP A 86 18.52 6.41 3.77
CA ASP A 86 18.38 4.99 4.10
C ASP A 86 16.97 4.44 3.82
N ASP A 87 15.92 5.26 3.96
CA ASP A 87 14.55 4.84 3.62
C ASP A 87 14.39 4.71 2.10
N ASP A 88 15.08 5.55 1.32
CA ASP A 88 15.09 5.48 -0.14
C ASP A 88 15.83 4.26 -0.65
N VAL A 89 17.01 3.96 -0.06
CA VAL A 89 17.77 2.75 -0.39
C VAL A 89 16.95 1.50 -0.05
N ARG A 90 16.34 1.44 1.15
CA ARG A 90 15.47 0.32 1.54
C ARG A 90 14.29 0.16 0.60
N PHE A 91 13.63 1.26 0.24
CA PHE A 91 12.50 1.23 -0.69
C PHE A 91 12.95 0.73 -2.07
N ALA A 92 14.03 1.27 -2.62
CA ALA A 92 14.54 0.90 -3.95
C ALA A 92 14.88 -0.59 -4.02
N GLN A 93 15.63 -1.11 -3.04
CA GLN A 93 15.99 -2.53 -2.97
C GLN A 93 14.77 -3.44 -2.85
N SER A 94 13.80 -3.06 -2.01
CA SER A 94 12.56 -3.83 -1.85
C SER A 94 11.68 -3.77 -3.09
N PHE A 95 11.65 -2.62 -3.77
CA PHE A 95 10.85 -2.41 -4.97
C PHE A 95 11.41 -3.18 -6.16
N GLU A 96 12.73 -3.18 -6.34
CA GLU A 96 13.41 -3.98 -7.36
C GLU A 96 13.13 -5.48 -7.20
N LYS A 97 13.23 -6.00 -5.97
CA LYS A 97 12.88 -7.40 -5.66
C LYS A 97 11.43 -7.72 -6.00
N LEU A 98 10.50 -6.77 -5.78
CA LEU A 98 9.09 -6.96 -6.07
C LEU A 98 8.86 -7.07 -7.58
N ILE A 99 9.49 -6.19 -8.37
CA ILE A 99 9.41 -6.23 -9.84
C ILE A 99 9.99 -7.53 -10.39
N LEU A 100 11.14 -7.98 -9.88
CA LEU A 100 11.76 -9.24 -10.31
C LEU A 100 10.83 -10.44 -10.02
N MET A 101 10.19 -10.45 -8.85
CA MET A 101 9.23 -11.49 -8.49
C MET A 101 7.98 -11.44 -9.39
N ALA A 102 7.44 -10.25 -9.65
CA ALA A 102 6.29 -10.04 -10.53
C ALA A 102 6.57 -10.56 -11.95
N LYS A 103 7.70 -10.18 -12.54
CA LYS A 103 8.13 -10.64 -13.88
C LYS A 103 8.29 -12.16 -13.96
N SER A 104 8.86 -12.77 -12.92
CA SER A 104 9.05 -14.22 -12.86
C SER A 104 7.72 -14.97 -12.87
N LYS A 105 6.68 -14.41 -12.25
CA LYS A 105 5.33 -14.99 -12.21
C LYS A 105 4.52 -14.78 -13.49
N GLU A 106 4.79 -13.71 -14.24
CA GLU A 106 4.20 -13.49 -15.57
C GLU A 106 4.69 -14.54 -16.57
N GLY A 107 6.00 -14.83 -16.58
CA GLY A 107 6.58 -15.84 -17.47
C GLY A 107 6.05 -17.25 -17.23
N ALA A 108 5.71 -17.60 -15.97
CA ALA A 108 5.12 -18.90 -15.64
C ALA A 108 3.66 -19.06 -16.09
N GLN A 109 2.90 -17.96 -16.27
CA GLN A 109 1.52 -18.00 -16.75
C GLN A 109 1.41 -18.04 -18.29
N SER A 110 2.47 -17.64 -19.01
CA SER A 110 2.49 -17.70 -20.48
C SER A 110 2.86 -19.09 -21.04
N GLY A 111 3.25 -20.04 -20.19
CA GLY A 111 3.70 -21.38 -20.56
C GLY A 111 2.61 -22.46 -20.57
N THR A 112 1.33 -22.09 -20.46
CA THR A 112 0.19 -23.02 -20.56
C THR A 112 -0.56 -22.73 -21.86
N ILE A 113 -0.06 -23.30 -22.96
CA ILE A 113 -0.81 -23.50 -24.21
C ILE A 113 -0.68 -24.98 -24.56
#